data_AF-A0A529LHM6-F1
#
_entry.id   AF-A0A529LHM6-F1
#
_cell.length_a   1.000
_cell.length_b   1.000
_cell.length_c   1.000
_cell.angle_alpha   90.00
_cell.angle_beta   90.00
_cell.angle_gamma   90.00
#
_symmetry.space_group_name_H-M   'P 1'
#
loop_
_entity.id
_entity.type
_entity.pdbx_description
1 polymer ?
#
loop_
_entity_poly.entity_id
_entity_poly.type
_entity_poly.pdbx_seq_one_letter_code
_entity_poly.pdbx_strand_id
1 'polypeptide(L)'
;STGFTASELAAIAEAAKTIAIVRSGSYSLGLNMLTGLVEQAARALGHDDCDIEILEAHHRFKVDAPSGTALMLGEAAARGRGIELDDVARRARDGLVGPRGAGEIGFAVLRGGGIVGEH
;
A
#
# COMPACT_ATOMS: atom_id res chain seq x y z
N SER A 1 13.20 10.68 4.71
CA SER A 1 13.95 9.43 4.48
C SER A 1 13.10 8.24 4.84
N THR A 2 13.30 7.11 4.16
CA THR A 2 12.66 5.81 4.45
C THR A 2 13.70 4.81 4.96
N GLY A 3 13.28 3.62 5.41
CA GLY A 3 14.20 2.53 5.78
C GLY A 3 14.81 2.63 7.18
N PHE A 4 14.21 3.41 8.09
CA PHE A 4 14.65 3.47 9.49
C PHE A 4 14.40 2.15 10.22
N THR A 5 15.37 1.76 11.03
CA THR A 5 15.25 0.68 12.01
C THR A 5 14.28 1.06 13.13
N ALA A 6 13.81 0.05 13.89
CA ALA A 6 12.90 0.28 15.01
C ALA A 6 13.49 1.22 16.08
N SER A 7 14.79 1.11 16.35
CA SER A 7 15.48 1.99 17.31
C SER A 7 15.58 3.43 16.81
N GLU A 8 15.84 3.65 15.52
CA GLU A 8 15.83 4.99 14.92
C GLU A 8 14.42 5.61 14.92
N LEU A 9 13.38 4.80 14.68
CA LEU A 9 12.00 5.26 14.79
C LEU A 9 11.65 5.67 16.23
N ALA A 10 12.11 4.92 17.22
CA ALA A 10 11.93 5.29 18.63
C ALA A 10 12.66 6.60 18.97
N ALA A 11 13.88 6.81 18.46
CA ALA A 11 14.61 8.06 18.66
C ALA A 11 13.90 9.27 18.00
N ILE A 12 13.36 9.09 16.80
CA ILE A 12 12.55 10.12 16.12
C ILE A 12 11.30 10.43 16.94
N ALA A 13 10.61 9.42 17.47
CA ALA A 13 9.43 9.59 18.31
C ALA A 13 9.75 10.32 19.63
N GLU A 14 10.92 10.08 20.22
CA GLU A 14 11.38 10.81 21.41
C GLU A 14 11.64 12.29 21.10
N ALA A 15 12.35 12.59 20.00
CA ALA A 15 12.61 13.95 19.57
C ALA A 15 11.32 14.71 19.22
N ALA A 16 10.32 14.01 18.69
CA ALA A 16 9.02 14.60 18.33
C ALA A 16 8.22 15.13 19.55
N LYS A 17 8.62 14.78 20.78
CA LYS A 17 8.00 15.32 22.00
C LYS A 17 8.35 16.80 22.25
N THR A 18 9.47 17.28 21.72
CA THR A 18 9.96 18.66 21.96
C THR A 18 10.16 19.45 20.67
N ILE A 19 10.21 18.79 19.51
CA ILE A 19 10.37 19.41 18.20
C ILE A 19 9.25 18.92 17.28
N ALA A 20 8.61 19.83 16.54
CA ALA A 20 7.63 19.43 15.54
C ALA A 20 8.30 18.68 14.39
N ILE A 21 7.93 17.41 14.17
CA ILE A 21 8.48 16.57 13.12
C ILE A 21 7.34 16.07 12.24
N VAL A 22 7.38 16.41 10.95
CA VAL A 22 6.57 15.75 9.93
C VAL A 22 7.40 14.61 9.37
N ARG A 23 6.91 13.37 9.54
CA ARG A 23 7.50 12.18 8.93
C ARG A 23 6.46 11.52 8.05
N SER A 24 6.84 11.25 6.81
CA SER A 24 6.05 10.42 5.90
C SER A 24 6.93 9.48 5.09
N GLY A 25 6.37 8.33 4.70
CA GLY A 25 6.96 7.44 3.69
C GLY A 25 6.94 8.03 2.28
N SER A 26 6.05 8.99 2.03
CA SER A 26 5.99 9.79 0.80
C SER A 26 5.43 11.19 1.06
N TYR A 27 6.06 12.21 0.49
CA TYR A 27 5.61 13.60 0.56
C TYR A 27 4.76 14.03 -0.65
N SER A 28 4.40 13.09 -1.54
CA SER A 28 3.45 13.39 -2.61
C SER A 28 2.08 13.69 -2.01
N LEU A 29 1.60 14.92 -2.17
CA LEU A 29 0.27 15.33 -1.71
C LEU A 29 -0.83 14.44 -2.32
N GLY A 30 -0.77 14.22 -3.64
CA GLY A 30 -1.74 13.41 -4.35
C GLY A 30 -1.79 11.97 -3.83
N LEU A 31 -0.63 11.40 -3.50
CA LEU A 31 -0.58 10.05 -2.94
C LEU A 31 -1.18 9.97 -1.54
N ASN A 32 -0.86 10.94 -0.66
CA ASN A 32 -1.46 10.97 0.68
C ASN A 32 -2.99 11.17 0.61
N MET A 33 -3.47 11.99 -0.31
CA MET A 33 -4.91 12.13 -0.58
C MET A 33 -5.52 10.82 -1.07
N LEU A 34 -4.88 10.15 -2.03
CA LEU A 34 -5.34 8.87 -2.57
C LEU A 34 -5.45 7.81 -1.48
N THR A 35 -4.46 7.69 -0.60
CA THR A 35 -4.49 6.76 0.55
C THR A 35 -5.73 6.99 1.41
N GLY A 36 -6.05 8.24 1.73
CA GLY A 36 -7.26 8.58 2.50
C GLY A 36 -8.56 8.24 1.78
N LEU A 37 -8.61 8.47 0.46
CA LEU A 37 -9.77 8.13 -0.37
C LEU A 37 -9.97 6.61 -0.48
N VAL A 38 -8.90 5.84 -0.64
CA VAL A 38 -8.95 4.37 -0.67
C VAL A 38 -9.49 3.82 0.64
N GLU A 39 -9.04 4.32 1.79
CA GLU A 39 -9.55 3.90 3.09
C GLU A 39 -11.06 4.20 3.25
N GLN A 40 -11.50 5.37 2.80
CA GLN A 40 -12.93 5.74 2.84
C GLN A 40 -13.77 4.87 1.91
N ALA A 41 -13.30 4.63 0.68
CA ALA A 41 -13.99 3.79 -0.28
C ALA A 41 -14.11 2.34 0.22
N ALA A 42 -13.03 1.78 0.75
CA ALA A 42 -13.01 0.42 1.28
C ALA A 42 -13.87 0.25 2.54
N ARG A 43 -14.10 1.33 3.30
CA ARG A 43 -15.04 1.34 4.43
C ARG A 43 -16.49 1.42 3.98
N ALA A 44 -16.76 2.20 2.94
CA ALA A 44 -18.11 2.41 2.42
C ALA A 44 -18.63 1.21 1.60
N LEU A 45 -17.73 0.51 0.91
CA LEU A 45 -18.04 -0.65 0.08
C LEU A 45 -17.65 -1.93 0.83
N GLY A 46 -18.66 -2.73 1.19
CA GLY A 46 -18.46 -4.00 1.89
C GLY A 46 -17.59 -4.98 1.10
N HIS A 47 -17.08 -6.00 1.78
CA HIS A 47 -16.23 -7.02 1.13
C HIS A 47 -16.97 -7.83 0.05
N ASP A 48 -18.31 -7.93 0.14
CA ASP A 48 -19.15 -8.62 -0.83
C ASP A 48 -19.57 -7.73 -2.01
N ASP A 49 -19.44 -6.40 -1.87
CA ASP A 49 -19.88 -5.44 -2.89
C ASP A 49 -18.77 -5.04 -3.85
N CYS A 50 -17.50 -5.17 -3.42
CA CYS A 50 -16.36 -4.71 -4.18
C CYS A 50 -15.13 -5.59 -3.94
N ASP A 51 -14.58 -6.16 -5.01
CA ASP A 51 -13.26 -6.76 -4.97
C ASP A 51 -12.18 -5.68 -5.11
N ILE A 52 -11.19 -5.67 -4.21
CA ILE A 52 -10.09 -4.70 -4.24
C ILE A 52 -8.87 -5.34 -4.92
N GLU A 53 -8.42 -4.71 -6.00
CA GLU A 53 -7.19 -5.06 -6.72
C GLU A 53 -6.35 -3.79 -6.90
N ILE A 54 -5.05 -3.91 -6.63
CA ILE A 54 -4.07 -2.82 -6.74
C ILE A 54 -3.14 -3.15 -7.91
N LEU A 55 -3.20 -2.32 -8.95
CA LEU A 55 -2.31 -2.41 -10.09
C LEU A 55 -1.20 -1.36 -9.95
N GLU A 56 0.04 -1.74 -10.17
CA GLU A 56 1.15 -0.79 -10.22
C GLU A 56 2.10 -1.05 -11.39
N ALA A 57 2.73 0.01 -11.89
CA ALA A 57 3.74 -0.07 -12.93
C ALA A 57 4.96 0.80 -12.62
N HIS A 58 6.16 0.28 -12.83
CA HIS A 58 7.41 1.02 -12.65
C HIS A 58 8.46 0.62 -13.70
N HIS A 59 9.53 1.40 -13.77
CA HIS A 59 10.69 1.16 -14.63
C HIS A 59 11.34 -0.21 -14.38
N ARG A 60 12.04 -0.71 -15.41
CA ARG A 60 12.71 -2.03 -15.38
C ARG A 60 13.75 -2.22 -14.27
N PHE A 61 14.27 -1.12 -13.74
CA PHE A 61 15.32 -1.13 -12.70
C PHE A 61 14.79 -1.12 -11.26
N LYS A 62 13.47 -1.09 -11.06
CA LYS A 62 12.90 -1.09 -9.70
C LYS A 62 13.09 -2.47 -9.05
N VAL A 63 13.64 -2.47 -7.84
CA VAL A 63 14.08 -3.69 -7.13
C VAL A 63 12.94 -4.33 -6.33
N ASP A 64 12.14 -3.53 -5.62
CA ASP A 64 11.05 -3.97 -4.76
C ASP A 64 9.75 -4.22 -5.56
N ALA A 65 8.99 -5.25 -5.16
CA ALA A 65 7.67 -5.61 -5.71
C ALA A 65 6.80 -6.33 -4.66
N PRO A 66 5.53 -5.93 -4.45
CA PRO A 66 4.93 -4.66 -4.87
C PRO A 66 5.72 -3.47 -4.31
N SER A 67 5.60 -2.31 -4.96
CA SER A 67 6.20 -1.08 -4.48
C SER A 67 5.68 -0.69 -3.09
N GLY A 68 6.50 0.02 -2.31
CA GLY A 68 6.06 0.55 -1.01
C GLY A 68 4.78 1.39 -1.08
N THR A 69 4.57 2.13 -2.18
CA THR A 69 3.32 2.87 -2.42
C THR A 69 2.12 1.94 -2.60
N ALA A 70 2.26 0.86 -3.38
CA ALA A 70 1.19 -0.12 -3.55
C ALA A 70 0.82 -0.77 -2.21
N LEU A 71 1.82 -1.14 -1.40
CA LEU A 71 1.59 -1.68 -0.05
C LEU A 71 0.85 -0.67 0.84
N MET A 72 1.24 0.61 0.81
CA MET A 72 0.54 1.66 1.56
C MET A 72 -0.93 1.82 1.15
N LEU A 73 -1.26 1.69 -0.14
CA LEU A 73 -2.64 1.69 -0.62
C LEU A 73 -3.40 0.43 -0.16
N GLY A 74 -2.74 -0.73 -0.16
CA GLY A 74 -3.28 -1.97 0.37
C GLY A 74 -3.58 -1.90 1.86
N GLU A 75 -2.68 -1.31 2.64
CA GLU A 75 -2.87 -1.10 4.08
C GLU A 75 -4.04 -0.14 4.33
N ALA A 76 -4.22 0.89 3.51
CA ALA A 76 -5.36 1.79 3.60
C ALA A 76 -6.69 1.07 3.30
N ALA A 77 -6.72 0.24 2.25
CA ALA A 77 -7.88 -0.59 1.95
C ALA A 77 -8.21 -1.57 3.09
N ALA A 78 -7.20 -2.24 3.63
CA ALA A 78 -7.34 -3.16 4.75
C ALA A 78 -7.86 -2.47 6.03
N ARG A 79 -7.30 -1.29 6.38
CA ARG A 79 -7.81 -0.45 7.48
C ARG A 79 -9.26 -0.03 7.25
N GLY A 80 -9.63 0.34 6.03
CA GLY A 80 -11.00 0.69 5.67
C GLY A 80 -11.98 -0.44 5.99
N ARG A 81 -11.54 -1.69 5.79
CA ARG A 81 -12.28 -2.91 6.10
C ARG A 81 -12.13 -3.44 7.53
N GLY A 82 -11.25 -2.87 8.34
CA GLY A 82 -10.97 -3.34 9.69
C GLY A 82 -10.28 -4.71 9.74
N ILE A 83 -9.44 -5.02 8.75
CA ILE A 83 -8.68 -6.27 8.64
C ILE A 83 -7.18 -5.97 8.48
N GLU A 84 -6.33 -6.95 8.75
CA GLU A 84 -4.89 -6.83 8.53
C GLU A 84 -4.54 -7.21 7.09
N LEU A 85 -3.69 -6.41 6.43
CA LEU A 85 -3.33 -6.64 5.03
C LEU A 85 -2.61 -7.99 4.85
N ASP A 86 -1.73 -8.35 5.79
CA ASP A 86 -0.92 -9.57 5.69
C ASP A 86 -1.76 -10.86 5.65
N ASP A 87 -2.98 -10.83 6.21
CA ASP A 87 -3.89 -11.98 6.20
C ASP A 87 -4.61 -12.17 4.84
N VAL A 88 -4.82 -11.08 4.10
CA VAL A 88 -5.70 -11.05 2.92
C VAL A 88 -4.99 -10.68 1.61
N ALA A 89 -3.73 -10.27 1.67
CA ALA A 89 -2.97 -9.90 0.49
C ALA A 89 -2.75 -11.11 -0.44
N ARG A 90 -2.93 -10.89 -1.74
CA ARG A 90 -2.58 -11.83 -2.81
C ARG A 90 -1.66 -11.14 -3.81
N ARG A 91 -0.36 -11.45 -3.75
CA ARG A 91 0.68 -10.72 -4.50
C ARG A 91 0.90 -11.22 -5.92
N ALA A 92 0.35 -12.38 -6.26
CA ALA A 92 0.39 -12.96 -7.59
C ALA A 92 -0.81 -13.88 -7.79
N ARG A 93 -1.29 -13.93 -9.03
CA ARG A 93 -2.23 -14.95 -9.52
C ARG A 93 -1.63 -15.51 -10.81
N ASP A 94 -1.24 -16.78 -10.81
CA ASP A 94 -0.60 -17.44 -11.95
C ASP A 94 -1.15 -18.87 -12.13
N GLY A 95 -1.52 -19.22 -13.36
CA GLY A 95 -2.15 -20.51 -13.68
C GLY A 95 -3.59 -20.67 -13.16
N LEU A 96 -3.93 -21.90 -12.75
CA LEU A 96 -5.28 -22.28 -12.28
C LEU A 96 -5.42 -22.03 -10.77
N VAL A 97 -5.61 -20.77 -10.39
CA VAL A 97 -5.68 -20.34 -8.97
C VAL A 97 -7.02 -20.61 -8.28
N GLY A 98 -8.05 -21.00 -9.04
CA GLY A 98 -9.41 -21.18 -8.52
C GLY A 98 -10.17 -19.86 -8.33
N PRO A 99 -11.38 -19.90 -7.74
CA PRO A 99 -12.17 -18.72 -7.44
C PRO A 99 -11.47 -17.78 -6.46
N ARG A 100 -11.75 -16.48 -6.58
CA ARG A 100 -11.25 -15.45 -5.67
C ARG A 100 -11.79 -15.67 -4.26
N GLY A 101 -10.93 -15.57 -3.25
CA GLY A 101 -11.34 -15.57 -1.85
C GLY A 101 -12.06 -14.26 -1.49
N ALA A 102 -13.15 -14.35 -0.74
CA ALA A 102 -13.86 -13.17 -0.26
C ALA A 102 -12.94 -12.28 0.60
N GLY A 103 -13.00 -10.97 0.38
CA GLY A 103 -12.20 -10.00 1.13
C GLY A 103 -10.71 -9.92 0.75
N GLU A 104 -10.22 -10.75 -0.18
CA GLU A 104 -8.83 -10.65 -0.67
C GLU A 104 -8.51 -9.23 -1.16
N ILE A 105 -7.23 -8.84 -1.04
CA ILE A 105 -6.68 -7.64 -1.67
C ILE A 105 -5.59 -8.09 -2.62
N GLY A 106 -5.87 -8.02 -3.92
CA GLY A 106 -4.94 -8.48 -4.96
C GLY A 106 -3.93 -7.40 -5.35
N PHE A 107 -2.74 -7.83 -5.77
CA PHE A 107 -1.73 -6.97 -6.35
C PHE A 107 -1.31 -7.49 -7.73
N ALA A 108 -1.28 -6.59 -8.69
CA ALA A 108 -0.72 -6.81 -10.02
C ALA A 108 0.44 -5.85 -10.23
N VAL A 109 1.61 -6.37 -10.62
CA VAL A 109 2.85 -5.61 -10.67
C VAL A 109 3.44 -5.66 -12.07
N LEU A 110 3.66 -4.49 -12.67
CA LEU A 110 4.26 -4.33 -13.99
C LEU A 110 5.63 -3.68 -13.90
N ARG A 111 6.59 -4.19 -14.67
CA ARG A 111 7.93 -3.62 -14.81
C ARG A 111 8.21 -3.38 -16.29
N GLY A 112 8.55 -2.16 -16.66
CA GLY A 112 8.76 -1.83 -18.08
C GLY A 112 9.40 -0.48 -18.32
N GLY A 113 10.33 -0.43 -19.27
CA GLY A 113 10.91 0.82 -19.77
C GLY A 113 11.41 1.77 -18.68
N GLY A 114 11.04 3.05 -18.82
CA GLY A 114 11.34 4.15 -17.91
C GLY A 114 10.12 4.69 -17.16
N ILE A 115 9.10 3.85 -16.90
CA ILE A 115 7.90 4.26 -16.17
C ILE A 115 8.31 4.78 -14.78
N VAL A 116 7.92 6.01 -14.43
CA VAL A 116 8.30 6.63 -13.15
C VAL A 116 7.61 5.91 -11.99
N GLY A 117 6.31 5.69 -12.12
CA GLY A 117 5.46 5.02 -11.13
C GLY A 117 3.99 5.33 -11.41
N GLU A 118 3.18 4.29 -11.59
CA GLU A 118 1.73 4.37 -11.72
C GLU A 118 1.09 3.43 -10.72
N HIS A 119 -0.02 3.87 -10.13
CA HIS A 119 -0.76 3.21 -9.05
C HIS A 119 -2.25 3.51 -9.18
#